data_AF-A0A7Y0XAT8-F1
#
_entry.id   AF-A0A7Y0XAT8-F1
#
_cell.length_a   1.000
_cell.length_b   1.000
_cell.length_c   1.000
_cell.angle_alpha   90.00
_cell.angle_beta   90.00
_cell.angle_gamma   90.00
#
_symmetry.space_group_name_H-M   'P 1'
#
loop_
_entity.id
_entity.type
_entity.pdbx_description
1 polymer ?
#
loop_
_entity_poly.entity_id
_entity_poly.type
_entity_poly.pdbx_seq_one_letter_code
_entity_poly.pdbx_strand_id
1 'polypeptide(L)'
;HKPELVYALTPYQAMNGFREYPVILGLFKKVDVASIEKVVGAFEVSADAEGLEIFFKSILSLDGVVKEAAIKELLEYAENNKKDALFAL
;
A
#
# COMPACT_ATOMS: atom_id res chain seq x y z
N HIS A 1 5.82 -24.85 -11.83
CA HIS A 1 6.02 -23.87 -10.74
C HIS A 1 7.16 -24.32 -9.84
N LYS A 2 7.96 -23.38 -9.31
CA LYS A 2 9.00 -23.62 -8.29
C LYS A 2 8.49 -23.06 -6.96
N PRO A 3 7.93 -23.88 -6.05
CA PRO A 3 7.52 -23.40 -4.74
C PRO A 3 8.76 -23.05 -3.90
N GLU A 4 8.66 -21.99 -3.10
CA GLU A 4 9.70 -21.53 -2.20
C GLU A 4 9.25 -21.73 -0.75
N LEU A 5 10.18 -22.10 0.14
CA LEU A 5 9.94 -22.29 1.56
C LEU A 5 10.88 -21.38 2.35
N VAL A 6 10.31 -20.56 3.23
CA VAL A 6 11.06 -19.69 4.13
C VAL A 6 10.94 -20.24 5.56
N TYR A 7 12.08 -20.43 6.23
CA TYR A 7 12.16 -20.84 7.63
C TYR A 7 13.06 -19.87 8.40
N ALA A 8 12.49 -19.16 9.37
CA ALA A 8 13.20 -18.13 10.12
C ALA A 8 14.01 -18.73 11.29
N LEU A 9 15.32 -18.45 11.34
CA LEU A 9 16.21 -18.82 12.46
C LEU A 9 16.36 -17.70 13.52
N THR A 10 16.02 -16.48 13.13
CA THR A 10 15.98 -15.28 13.96
C THR A 10 14.69 -14.51 13.61
N PRO A 11 14.29 -13.46 14.35
CA PRO A 11 13.14 -12.64 13.98
C PRO A 11 13.19 -12.23 12.51
N TYR A 12 12.07 -12.44 11.82
CA TYR A 12 11.96 -12.27 10.37
C TYR A 12 10.66 -11.55 10.05
N GLN A 13 10.76 -10.48 9.27
CA GLN A 13 9.64 -9.66 8.82
C GLN A 13 9.52 -9.79 7.30
N ALA A 14 8.31 -10.07 6.83
CA ALA A 14 8.02 -10.23 5.42
C ALA A 14 6.62 -9.75 5.07
N MET A 15 6.41 -9.46 3.79
CA MET A 15 5.09 -9.32 3.19
C MET A 15 4.82 -10.55 2.33
N ASN A 16 3.66 -11.19 2.51
CA ASN A 16 3.28 -12.39 1.76
C ASN A 16 1.79 -12.36 1.42
N GLY A 17 1.47 -12.33 0.13
CA GLY A 17 0.11 -12.18 -0.36
C GLY A 17 -0.46 -10.78 -0.18
N PHE A 18 -1.62 -10.56 -0.79
CA PHE A 18 -2.41 -9.35 -0.57
C PHE A 18 -3.28 -9.49 0.68
N ARG A 19 -3.56 -8.35 1.32
CA ARG A 19 -4.57 -8.27 2.39
C ARG A 19 -5.97 -8.33 1.78
N GLU A 20 -6.98 -8.59 2.62
CA GLU A 20 -8.38 -8.44 2.23
C GLU A 20 -8.68 -7.02 1.74
N TYR A 21 -9.50 -6.89 0.69
CA TYR A 21 -9.75 -5.61 0.05
C TYR A 21 -10.22 -4.49 1.00
N PRO A 22 -11.13 -4.75 1.98
CA PRO A 22 -11.51 -3.73 2.95
C PRO A 22 -10.34 -3.26 3.83
N VAL A 23 -9.38 -4.14 4.12
CA VAL A 23 -8.17 -3.80 4.89
C VAL A 23 -7.23 -2.93 4.05
N ILE A 24 -7.06 -3.25 2.76
CA ILE A 24 -6.28 -2.41 1.84
C ILE A 24 -6.90 -1.00 1.80
N LEU A 25 -8.19 -0.90 1.49
CA LEU A 25 -8.90 0.38 1.39
C LEU A 25 -8.85 1.16 2.71
N GLY A 26 -9.05 0.50 3.84
CA GLY A 26 -8.96 1.14 5.16
C GLY A 26 -7.57 1.72 5.44
N LEU A 27 -6.50 1.03 5.06
CA LEU A 27 -5.13 1.52 5.22
C LEU A 27 -4.85 2.72 4.30
N PHE A 28 -5.25 2.67 3.03
CA PHE A 28 -5.05 3.78 2.10
C PHE A 28 -5.85 5.03 2.50
N LYS A 29 -7.10 4.86 2.94
CA LYS A 29 -7.93 5.96 3.47
C LYS A 29 -7.40 6.54 4.78
N LYS A 30 -6.74 5.71 5.61
CA LYS A 30 -6.12 6.18 6.85
C LYS A 30 -4.91 7.08 6.58
N VAL A 31 -4.10 6.74 5.58
CA VAL A 31 -2.93 7.54 5.19
C VAL A 31 -3.34 8.79 4.40
N ASP A 32 -4.39 8.69 3.58
CA ASP A 32 -5.01 9.81 2.86
C ASP A 32 -4.04 10.62 1.99
N VAL A 33 -3.31 9.90 1.12
CA VAL A 33 -2.38 10.51 0.15
C VAL A 33 -3.18 11.11 -1.02
N ALA A 34 -3.33 12.43 -1.02
CA ALA A 34 -4.09 13.18 -2.00
C ALA A 34 -3.65 12.91 -3.45
N SER A 35 -2.35 12.77 -3.68
CA SER A 35 -1.77 12.53 -5.01
C SER A 35 -2.23 11.22 -5.67
N ILE A 36 -2.77 10.27 -4.90
CA ILE A 36 -3.29 8.98 -5.40
C ILE A 36 -4.76 8.75 -5.09
N GLU A 37 -5.49 9.74 -4.57
CA GLU A 37 -6.89 9.62 -4.15
C GLU A 37 -7.77 9.02 -5.26
N LYS A 38 -7.59 9.46 -6.50
CA LYS A 38 -8.33 8.93 -7.66
C LYS A 38 -8.07 7.44 -7.90
N VAL A 39 -6.84 6.98 -7.69
CA VAL A 39 -6.45 5.57 -7.87
C VAL A 39 -7.09 4.72 -6.76
N VAL A 40 -7.09 5.23 -5.52
CA VAL A 40 -7.75 4.57 -4.38
C VAL A 40 -9.27 4.51 -4.57
N GLY A 41 -9.89 5.61 -5.01
CA GLY A 41 -11.33 5.67 -5.28
C GLY A 41 -11.76 4.73 -6.41
N ALA A 42 -10.94 4.58 -7.46
CA ALA A 42 -11.21 3.62 -8.53
C ALA A 42 -11.22 2.17 -8.02
N PHE A 43 -10.30 1.82 -7.11
CA PHE A 43 -10.29 0.50 -6.47
C PHE A 43 -11.49 0.30 -5.54
N GLU A 44 -11.93 1.34 -4.83
CA GLU A 44 -13.10 1.25 -3.95
C GLU A 44 -14.39 0.90 -4.72
N VAL A 45 -14.55 1.44 -5.93
CA VAL A 45 -15.71 1.15 -6.78
C VAL A 45 -15.73 -0.32 -7.24
N SER A 46 -14.55 -0.93 -7.43
CA SER A 46 -14.38 -2.32 -7.86
C SER A 46 -13.44 -3.06 -6.91
N ALA A 47 -13.89 -3.29 -5.68
CA ALA A 47 -13.09 -3.97 -4.66
C ALA A 47 -13.06 -5.50 -4.87
N ASP A 48 -12.48 -5.92 -6.00
CA ASP A 48 -12.31 -7.30 -6.43
C ASP A 48 -10.91 -7.55 -7.04
N ALA A 49 -10.69 -8.74 -7.62
CA ALA A 49 -9.40 -9.12 -8.16
C ALA A 49 -8.96 -8.25 -9.35
N GLU A 50 -9.89 -7.87 -10.23
CA GLU A 50 -9.60 -7.03 -11.39
C GLU A 50 -9.28 -5.61 -10.94
N GLY A 51 -10.07 -5.05 -10.02
CA GLY A 51 -9.80 -3.75 -9.45
C GLY A 51 -8.49 -3.69 -8.69
N LEU A 52 -8.12 -4.75 -7.96
CA LEU A 52 -6.81 -4.83 -7.30
C LEU A 52 -5.66 -4.89 -8.32
N GLU A 53 -5.81 -5.63 -9.41
CA GLU A 53 -4.80 -5.69 -10.47
C GLU A 53 -4.58 -4.31 -11.11
N ILE A 54 -5.67 -3.61 -11.45
CA ILE A 54 -5.63 -2.25 -12.01
C ILE A 54 -4.97 -1.30 -11.00
N PHE A 55 -5.46 -1.29 -9.76
CA PHE A 55 -4.91 -0.48 -8.67
C PHE A 55 -3.41 -0.67 -8.51
N PHE A 56 -2.96 -1.93 -8.41
CA PHE A 56 -1.56 -2.25 -8.18
C PHE A 56 -0.68 -1.81 -9.35
N LYS A 57 -1.14 -2.01 -10.60
CA LYS A 57 -0.45 -1.49 -11.79
C LYS A 57 -0.38 0.04 -11.77
N SER A 58 -1.49 0.73 -11.47
CA SER A 58 -1.53 2.19 -11.41
C SER A 58 -0.54 2.76 -10.39
N ILE A 59 -0.43 2.14 -9.21
CA ILE A 59 0.57 2.53 -8.19
C ILE A 59 2.00 2.31 -8.70
N LEU A 60 2.29 1.17 -9.34
CA LEU A 60 3.63 0.88 -9.89
C LEU A 60 4.00 1.79 -11.08
N SER A 61 3.01 2.27 -11.82
CA SER A 61 3.19 3.13 -12.99
C SER A 61 3.23 4.62 -12.67
N LEU A 62 3.12 5.03 -11.40
CA LEU A 62 3.29 6.43 -11.02
C LEU A 62 4.69 6.93 -11.46
N ASP A 63 4.72 8.09 -12.09
CA ASP A 63 5.94 8.73 -12.56
C ASP A 63 5.94 10.25 -12.32
N GLY A 64 7.10 10.86 -12.61
CA GLY A 64 7.32 12.30 -12.53
C GLY A 64 6.80 12.95 -11.24
N VAL A 65 6.10 14.07 -11.41
CA VAL A 65 5.61 14.92 -10.32
C VAL A 65 4.61 14.20 -9.42
N VAL A 66 3.76 13.33 -9.97
CA VAL A 66 2.73 12.62 -9.19
C VAL A 66 3.40 11.61 -8.25
N LYS A 67 4.40 10.87 -8.73
CA LYS A 67 5.18 9.95 -7.90
C LYS A 67 5.89 10.68 -6.77
N GLU A 68 6.57 11.78 -7.09
CA GLU A 68 7.30 12.58 -6.11
C GLU A 68 6.38 13.13 -5.02
N ALA A 69 5.21 13.65 -5.42
CA ALA A 69 4.21 14.16 -4.49
C ALA A 69 3.63 13.04 -3.60
N ALA A 70 3.25 11.90 -4.18
CA ALA A 70 2.72 10.76 -3.42
C ALA A 70 3.71 10.22 -2.38
N ILE A 71 5.00 10.12 -2.73
CA ILE A 71 6.06 9.71 -1.79
C ILE A 71 6.22 10.76 -0.69
N LYS A 72 6.25 12.04 -1.04
CA LYS A 72 6.39 13.13 -0.07
C LYS A 72 5.25 13.14 0.94
N GLU A 73 4.00 13.08 0.48
CA GLU A 73 2.81 13.03 1.32
C GLU A 73 2.81 11.80 2.24
N LEU A 74 3.19 10.62 1.71
CA LEU A 74 3.33 9.40 2.51
C LEU A 74 4.39 9.55 3.62
N LEU A 75 5.55 10.13 3.30
CA LEU A 75 6.61 10.37 4.27
C LEU A 75 6.20 11.37 5.34
N GLU A 76 5.53 12.47 4.96
CA GLU A 76 4.98 13.44 5.90
C GLU A 76 3.97 12.79 6.86
N TYR A 77 3.08 11.94 6.33
CA TYR A 77 2.17 11.17 7.16
C TYR A 77 2.94 10.25 8.13
N ALA A 78 3.92 9.49 7.65
CA ALA A 78 4.70 8.59 8.49
C ALA A 78 5.44 9.32 9.60
N GLU A 79 6.06 10.47 9.30
CA GLU A 79 6.75 11.34 10.25
C GLU A 79 5.82 11.83 11.37
N ASN A 80 4.62 12.27 11.01
CA ASN A 80 3.62 12.74 11.96
C ASN A 80 3.02 11.63 12.83
N ASN A 81 3.10 10.37 12.37
CA ASN A 81 2.48 9.23 13.03
C ASN A 81 3.51 8.22 13.60
N LYS A 82 4.79 8.59 13.74
CA LYS A 82 5.87 7.70 14.24
C LYS A 82 5.60 6.95 15.54
N LYS A 83 4.67 7.42 16.36
CA LYS A 83 4.29 6.80 17.65
C LYS A 83 3.13 5.82 17.54
N ASP A 84 2.46 5.75 16.39
CA ASP A 84 1.44 4.75 16.13
C ASP A 84 2.13 3.39 15.94
N ALA A 85 1.62 2.37 16.63
CA ALA A 85 2.14 1.01 16.57
C ALA A 85 2.18 0.45 15.14
N LEU A 86 1.37 0.99 14.23
CA LEU A 86 1.39 0.66 12.80
C LEU A 86 2.72 1.03 12.10
N PHE A 87 3.44 2.04 12.63
CA PHE A 87 4.72 2.53 12.11
C PHE A 87 5.91 2.22 13.02
N ALA A 88 5.68 1.49 14.12
CA ALA A 88 6.69 1.10 15.09
C ALA A 88 7.40 -0.22 14.76
N LEU A 89 7.21 -0.74 13.53
CA LEU A 89 7.78 -1.99 13.04
C LEU A 89 9.18 -1.78 12.45
#